data_AF-A0A1F2Y2N2-F1
#
_entry.id   AF-A0A1F2Y2N2-F1
#
_cell.length_a   1.000
_cell.length_b   1.000
_cell.length_c   1.000
_cell.angle_alpha   90.00
_cell.angle_beta   90.00
_cell.angle_gamma   90.00
#
_symmetry.space_group_name_H-M   'P 1'
#
loop_
_entity.id
_entity.type
_entity.pdbx_description
1 polymer ?
#
loop_
_entity_poly.entity_id
_entity_poly.type
_entity_poly.pdbx_seq_one_letter_code
_entity_poly.pdbx_strand_id
1 'polypeptide(L)'
;MWDELREKSVRMQVSSPTGASSDLYRAYEQDLRALEDAFPARAGQCGALLGIGRDVCLDVVSRPDAFARLWPKLRAGYLLDALERLDQKATPLGLIEGLLGDAARAEQGRQPSSGLGQDVRLRGASVIGSGLELEGELIQLSAFRRERRPARVRADCAAQQEAVR
;
A
#
# COMPACT_ATOMS: atom_id res chain seq x y z
N MET A 1 -3.82 -17.55 -13.74
CA MET A 1 -2.53 -16.82 -13.63
C MET A 1 -2.77 -15.30 -13.68
N TRP A 2 -3.75 -14.86 -12.87
CA TRP A 2 -3.97 -13.50 -12.37
C TRP A 2 -4.29 -13.59 -10.85
N ASP A 3 -3.88 -14.70 -10.22
CA ASP A 3 -4.45 -15.17 -8.96
C ASP A 3 -3.56 -14.88 -7.75
N GLU A 4 -2.30 -14.51 -7.97
CA GLU A 4 -1.34 -14.23 -6.88
C GLU A 4 -1.34 -12.75 -6.45
N LEU A 5 -1.94 -11.85 -7.25
CA LEU A 5 -2.21 -10.47 -6.82
C LEU A 5 -3.42 -10.35 -5.87
N ARG A 6 -4.08 -11.45 -5.53
CA ARG A 6 -5.34 -11.46 -4.75
C ARG A 6 -5.15 -11.49 -3.23
N GLU A 7 -3.95 -11.73 -2.72
CA GLU A 7 -3.72 -11.84 -1.27
C GLU A 7 -3.62 -10.50 -0.50
N LYS A 8 -3.64 -9.36 -1.20
CA LYS A 8 -3.62 -8.03 -0.57
C LYS A 8 -4.96 -7.27 -0.62
N SER A 9 -5.92 -7.75 -1.41
CA SER A 9 -7.25 -7.12 -1.55
C SER A 9 -8.22 -7.51 -0.42
N VAL A 10 -7.98 -8.63 0.29
CA VAL A 10 -8.95 -9.17 1.27
C VAL A 10 -8.84 -8.53 2.67
N ARG A 11 -7.78 -7.78 2.98
CA ARG A 11 -7.54 -7.30 4.37
C ARG A 11 -7.81 -5.82 4.63
N MET A 12 -8.05 -5.03 3.58
CA MET A 12 -8.24 -3.58 3.67
C MET A 12 -9.63 -3.11 3.23
N GLN A 13 -10.68 -3.95 3.24
CA GLN A 13 -12.05 -3.56 2.85
C GLN A 13 -12.16 -2.74 1.55
N VAL A 14 -11.15 -2.80 0.66
CA VAL A 14 -11.25 -2.24 -0.69
C VAL A 14 -11.88 -3.35 -1.53
N SER A 15 -13.21 -3.33 -1.54
CA SER A 15 -13.99 -4.06 -2.53
C SER A 15 -13.68 -3.47 -3.90
N SER A 16 -12.74 -4.09 -4.63
CA SER A 16 -12.72 -3.98 -6.08
C SER A 16 -12.54 -5.38 -6.67
N PRO A 17 -13.65 -6.08 -6.97
CA PRO A 17 -13.65 -7.00 -8.08
C PRO A 17 -13.28 -6.18 -9.32
N THR A 18 -12.37 -6.70 -10.14
CA THR A 18 -11.70 -6.05 -11.28
C THR A 18 -12.60 -5.44 -12.37
N GLY A 19 -13.93 -5.40 -12.18
CA GLY A 19 -14.89 -4.63 -12.97
C GLY A 19 -15.31 -3.28 -12.35
N ALA A 20 -15.31 -3.14 -11.02
CA ALA A 20 -15.79 -1.92 -10.35
C ALA A 20 -14.88 -0.70 -10.59
N SER A 21 -13.56 -0.91 -10.69
CA SER A 21 -12.60 0.17 -10.96
C SER A 21 -12.67 0.71 -12.38
N SER A 22 -13.11 -0.09 -13.38
CA SER A 22 -13.28 0.42 -14.76
C SER A 22 -14.48 1.34 -14.88
N ASP A 23 -15.59 1.01 -14.21
CA ASP A 23 -16.81 1.80 -14.25
C ASP A 23 -16.67 3.09 -13.44
N LEU A 24 -16.02 3.04 -12.28
CA LEU A 24 -15.65 4.23 -11.52
C LEU A 24 -14.68 5.12 -12.30
N TYR A 25 -13.66 4.54 -12.94
CA TYR A 25 -12.73 5.30 -13.77
C TYR A 25 -13.46 6.03 -14.92
N ARG A 26 -14.42 5.37 -15.59
CA ARG A 26 -15.25 6.01 -16.62
C ARG A 26 -16.17 7.09 -16.05
N ALA A 27 -16.74 6.88 -14.87
CA ALA A 27 -17.63 7.83 -14.22
C ALA A 27 -16.92 9.14 -13.83
N TYR A 28 -15.63 9.06 -13.46
CA TYR A 28 -14.83 10.20 -12.99
C TYR A 28 -13.69 10.60 -13.94
N GLU A 29 -13.72 10.17 -15.21
CA GLU A 29 -12.59 10.33 -16.13
C GLU A 29 -12.19 11.81 -16.32
N GLN A 30 -13.17 12.72 -16.38
CA GLN A 30 -12.93 14.15 -16.56
C GLN A 30 -12.31 14.78 -15.29
N ASP A 31 -12.84 14.47 -14.12
CA ASP A 31 -12.33 14.98 -12.84
C ASP A 31 -10.93 14.43 -12.54
N LEU A 32 -10.70 13.15 -12.89
CA LEU A 32 -9.40 12.51 -12.73
C LEU A 32 -8.35 13.18 -13.62
N ARG A 33 -8.66 13.45 -14.90
CA ARG A 33 -7.73 14.15 -15.82
C ARG A 33 -7.32 15.53 -15.30
N ALA A 34 -8.25 16.29 -14.74
CA ALA A 34 -7.94 17.60 -14.16
C ALA A 34 -7.01 17.49 -12.92
N LEU A 35 -7.21 16.47 -12.07
CA LEU A 35 -6.35 16.21 -10.93
C LEU A 35 -4.98 15.67 -11.33
N GLU A 36 -4.94 14.84 -12.35
CA GLU A 36 -3.73 14.24 -12.88
C GLU A 36 -2.67 15.30 -13.21
N ASP A 37 -3.07 16.40 -13.86
CA ASP A 37 -2.18 17.50 -14.23
C ASP A 37 -1.54 18.21 -13.03
N ALA A 38 -2.13 18.10 -11.83
CA ALA A 38 -1.55 18.64 -10.60
C ALA A 38 -0.39 17.80 -10.04
N PHE A 39 -0.24 16.54 -10.49
CA PHE A 39 0.77 15.60 -9.98
C PHE A 39 1.66 15.03 -11.10
N PRO A 40 2.44 15.86 -11.81
CA PRO A 40 3.40 15.39 -12.79
C PRO A 40 4.57 14.65 -12.12
N ALA A 41 5.13 13.65 -12.81
CA ALA A 41 6.39 13.05 -12.39
C ALA A 41 7.53 14.06 -12.52
N ARG A 42 8.45 14.07 -11.55
CA ARG A 42 9.66 14.91 -11.58
C ARG A 42 10.81 14.17 -12.25
N ALA A 43 11.70 14.90 -12.89
CA ALA A 43 12.92 14.33 -13.45
C ALA A 43 13.75 13.66 -12.34
N GLY A 44 14.18 12.42 -12.58
CA GLY A 44 14.92 11.62 -11.59
C GLY A 44 14.07 10.99 -10.47
N GLN A 45 12.73 11.13 -10.51
CA GLN A 45 11.86 10.53 -9.50
C GLN A 45 11.84 9.01 -9.63
N CYS A 46 12.06 8.31 -8.51
CA CYS A 46 12.05 6.84 -8.43
C CYS A 46 10.88 6.29 -7.61
N GLY A 47 10.01 7.14 -7.07
CA GLY A 47 8.94 6.69 -6.20
C GLY A 47 7.96 7.79 -5.86
N ALA A 48 6.88 7.39 -5.20
CA ALA A 48 5.84 8.28 -4.72
C ALA A 48 5.36 7.84 -3.33
N LEU A 49 4.87 8.82 -2.58
CA LEU A 49 4.15 8.61 -1.32
C LEU A 49 2.75 9.19 -1.51
N LEU A 50 1.74 8.40 -1.19
CA LEU A 50 0.37 8.88 -1.10
C LEU A 50 -0.03 9.01 0.36
N GLY A 51 -0.72 10.10 0.67
CA GLY A 51 -1.42 10.28 1.93
C GLY A 51 -2.86 10.70 1.67
N ILE A 52 -3.81 9.91 2.18
CA ILE A 52 -5.23 10.27 2.17
C ILE A 52 -5.76 10.10 3.61
N GLY A 53 -5.99 11.22 4.29
CA GLY A 53 -6.33 11.24 5.71
C GLY A 53 -5.20 10.60 6.55
N ARG A 54 -5.42 9.38 7.05
CA ARG A 54 -4.44 8.62 7.87
C ARG A 54 -3.84 7.42 7.13
N ASP A 55 -4.31 7.15 5.92
CA ASP A 55 -3.82 6.09 5.05
C ASP A 55 -2.60 6.65 4.32
N VAL A 56 -1.47 5.95 4.46
CA VAL A 56 -0.22 6.33 3.81
C VAL A 56 0.43 5.10 3.18
N CYS A 57 0.88 5.24 1.94
CA CYS A 57 1.63 4.22 1.22
C CYS A 57 2.83 4.82 0.50
N LEU A 58 3.81 3.96 0.22
CA LEU A 58 5.06 4.23 -0.45
C LEU A 58 5.18 3.25 -1.61
N ASP A 59 5.50 3.74 -2.80
CA ASP A 59 5.88 2.95 -3.95
C ASP A 59 7.22 3.45 -4.51
N VAL A 60 8.20 2.57 -4.65
CA VAL A 60 9.55 2.86 -5.15
C VAL A 60 9.93 1.84 -6.21
N VAL A 61 10.67 2.28 -7.23
CA VAL A 61 11.35 1.44 -8.22
C VAL A 61 12.80 1.89 -8.37
N SER A 62 13.69 0.99 -8.78
CA SER A 62 15.13 1.31 -8.80
C SER A 62 15.54 2.37 -9.82
N ARG A 63 14.76 2.53 -10.90
CA ARG A 63 15.12 3.39 -12.03
C ARG A 63 14.10 4.50 -12.31
N PRO A 64 14.56 5.75 -12.54
CA PRO A 64 13.68 6.86 -12.86
C PRO A 64 12.88 6.67 -14.16
N ASP A 65 13.46 6.03 -15.18
CA ASP A 65 12.78 5.79 -16.45
C ASP A 65 11.68 4.74 -16.32
N ALA A 66 11.90 3.71 -15.48
CA ALA A 66 10.87 2.76 -15.12
C ALA A 66 9.73 3.44 -14.34
N PHE A 67 10.06 4.32 -13.38
CA PHE A 67 9.07 5.08 -12.64
C PHE A 67 8.23 5.97 -13.56
N ALA A 68 8.86 6.73 -14.46
CA ALA A 68 8.17 7.60 -15.40
C ALA A 68 7.16 6.84 -16.28
N ARG A 69 7.47 5.59 -16.66
CA ARG A 69 6.56 4.70 -17.40
C ARG A 69 5.43 4.13 -16.54
N LEU A 70 5.69 3.88 -15.26
CA LEU A 70 4.71 3.36 -14.30
C LEU A 70 3.76 4.45 -13.78
N TRP A 71 4.26 5.68 -13.64
CA TRP A 71 3.60 6.77 -12.95
C TRP A 71 2.18 7.07 -13.45
N PRO A 72 1.88 7.12 -14.76
CA PRO A 72 0.52 7.39 -15.22
C PRO A 72 -0.51 6.42 -14.62
N LYS A 73 -0.18 5.12 -14.55
CA LYS A 73 -1.07 4.11 -13.99
C LYS A 73 -1.14 4.19 -12.46
N LEU A 74 -0.01 4.40 -11.79
CA LEU A 74 0.06 4.51 -10.33
C LEU A 74 -0.70 5.74 -9.83
N ARG A 75 -0.47 6.89 -10.46
CA ARG A 75 -1.15 8.16 -10.19
C ARG A 75 -2.66 8.03 -10.37
N ALA A 76 -3.12 7.40 -11.45
CA ALA A 76 -4.55 7.18 -11.67
C ALA A 76 -5.19 6.38 -10.52
N GLY A 77 -4.51 5.33 -10.04
CA GLY A 77 -4.97 4.56 -8.87
C GLY A 77 -5.02 5.41 -7.60
N TYR A 78 -3.96 6.17 -7.33
CA TYR A 78 -3.91 7.08 -6.17
C TYR A 78 -5.02 8.12 -6.18
N LEU A 79 -5.29 8.72 -7.35
CA LEU A 79 -6.32 9.74 -7.50
C LEU A 79 -7.71 9.13 -7.40
N LEU A 80 -7.91 7.91 -7.91
CA LEU A 80 -9.17 7.20 -7.72
C LEU A 80 -9.47 6.97 -6.23
N ASP A 81 -8.46 6.55 -5.45
CA ASP A 81 -8.61 6.40 -3.99
C ASP A 81 -8.86 7.76 -3.30
N ALA A 82 -8.32 8.85 -3.84
CA ALA A 82 -8.45 10.20 -3.29
C ALA A 82 -9.78 10.88 -3.63
N LEU A 83 -10.41 10.55 -4.76
CA LEU A 83 -11.64 11.18 -5.26
C LEU A 83 -12.77 11.17 -4.21
N GLU A 84 -12.92 10.08 -3.46
CA GLU A 84 -13.93 9.94 -2.40
C GLU A 84 -13.63 10.78 -1.14
N ARG A 85 -12.45 11.41 -1.07
CA ARG A 85 -11.88 12.00 0.15
C ARG A 85 -11.21 13.36 -0.07
N LEU A 86 -11.43 14.01 -1.22
CA LEU A 86 -10.77 15.29 -1.58
C LEU A 86 -11.04 16.43 -0.60
N ASP A 87 -12.22 16.47 0.01
CA ASP A 87 -12.61 17.52 0.97
C ASP A 87 -12.08 17.27 2.40
N GLN A 88 -11.30 16.21 2.61
CA GLN A 88 -10.76 15.88 3.93
C GLN A 88 -9.49 16.68 4.26
N LYS A 89 -9.15 16.71 5.55
CA LYS A 89 -7.88 17.30 6.00
C LYS A 89 -6.70 16.57 5.38
N ALA A 90 -5.72 17.34 4.93
CA ALA A 90 -4.45 16.81 4.43
C ALA A 90 -3.79 15.88 5.46
N THR A 91 -3.12 14.85 4.96
CA THR A 91 -2.37 13.92 5.79
C THR A 91 -1.25 14.64 6.55
N PRO A 92 -1.16 14.48 7.88
CA PRO A 92 -0.06 15.05 8.66
C PRO A 92 1.30 14.53 8.18
N LEU A 93 2.27 15.43 7.97
CA LEU A 93 3.61 15.08 7.48
C LEU A 93 4.29 14.02 8.36
N GLY A 94 4.11 14.07 9.68
CA GLY A 94 4.67 13.08 10.61
C GLY A 94 4.17 11.64 10.38
N LEU A 95 3.01 11.44 9.74
CA LEU A 95 2.58 10.08 9.33
C LEU A 95 3.38 9.58 8.12
N ILE A 96 3.71 10.47 7.19
CA ILE A 96 4.51 10.17 6.00
C ILE A 96 5.96 9.86 6.42
N GLU A 97 6.55 10.73 7.24
CA GLU A 97 7.90 10.54 7.80
C GLU A 97 7.98 9.27 8.66
N GLY A 98 6.92 9.00 9.44
CA GLY A 98 6.78 7.78 10.23
C GLY A 98 6.81 6.52 9.35
N LEU A 99 6.02 6.49 8.26
CA LEU A 99 6.04 5.37 7.33
C LEU A 99 7.43 5.15 6.74
N LEU A 100 8.11 6.21 6.30
CA LEU A 100 9.46 6.12 5.74
C LEU A 100 10.46 5.56 6.75
N GLY A 101 10.48 6.12 7.96
CA GLY A 101 11.36 5.65 9.03
C GLY A 101 11.10 4.21 9.42
N ASP A 102 9.83 3.82 9.50
CA ASP A 102 9.45 2.45 9.85
C ASP A 102 9.76 1.46 8.72
N ALA A 103 9.56 1.84 7.46
CA ALA A 103 9.93 1.03 6.31
C ALA A 103 11.44 0.79 6.25
N ALA A 104 12.25 1.83 6.51
CA ALA A 104 13.71 1.74 6.51
C ALA A 104 14.26 0.83 7.62
N ARG A 105 13.54 0.69 8.74
CA ARG A 105 13.94 -0.14 9.89
C ARG A 105 13.25 -1.50 9.94
N ALA A 106 12.29 -1.76 9.06
CA ALA A 106 11.50 -2.97 9.08
C ALA A 106 12.35 -4.21 8.79
N GLU A 107 11.99 -5.32 9.43
CA GLU A 107 12.59 -6.62 9.13
C GLU A 107 12.26 -7.02 7.69
N GLN A 108 13.26 -7.57 7.01
CA GLN A 108 13.18 -7.97 5.61
C GLN A 108 13.32 -9.48 5.50
N GLY A 109 12.24 -10.15 5.10
CA GLY A 109 12.28 -11.54 4.63
C GLY A 109 12.54 -11.57 3.13
N ARG A 110 13.33 -12.55 2.67
CA ARG A 110 13.58 -12.82 1.24
C ARG A 110 13.23 -14.27 0.93
N GLN A 111 12.56 -14.50 -0.19
CA GLN A 111 12.27 -15.84 -0.70
C GLN A 111 12.42 -15.84 -2.23
N PRO A 112 12.80 -16.96 -2.86
CA PRO A 112 12.84 -17.03 -4.32
C PRO A 112 11.50 -16.63 -4.93
N SER A 113 11.53 -15.72 -5.92
CA SER A 113 10.34 -15.39 -6.68
C SER A 113 9.97 -16.53 -7.63
N SER A 114 8.75 -16.51 -8.18
CA SER A 114 8.34 -17.43 -9.25
C SER A 114 9.04 -17.17 -10.59
N GLY A 115 9.75 -16.03 -10.71
CA GLY A 115 10.52 -15.63 -11.88
C GLY A 115 11.98 -15.36 -11.53
N LEU A 116 12.47 -14.17 -11.86
CA LEU A 116 13.83 -13.75 -11.57
C LEU A 116 13.89 -13.00 -10.24
N GLY A 117 14.93 -13.28 -9.45
CA GLY A 117 15.20 -12.57 -8.21
C GLY A 117 14.46 -13.14 -7.00
N GLN A 118 14.37 -12.32 -5.96
CA GLN A 118 13.83 -12.65 -4.65
C GLN A 118 12.65 -11.74 -4.33
N ASP A 119 11.55 -12.33 -3.90
CA ASP A 119 10.45 -11.60 -3.27
C ASP A 119 10.90 -11.11 -1.91
N VAL A 120 10.82 -9.79 -1.71
CA VAL A 120 11.10 -9.13 -0.43
C VAL A 120 9.78 -8.93 0.32
N ARG A 121 9.76 -9.26 1.61
CA ARG A 121 8.66 -8.99 2.53
C ARG A 121 9.14 -8.08 3.65
N LEU A 122 8.61 -6.86 3.72
CA LEU A 122 8.84 -5.94 4.83
C LEU A 122 7.81 -6.15 5.93
N ARG A 123 8.28 -6.28 7.17
CA ARG A 123 7.43 -6.37 8.35
C ARG A 123 7.98 -5.51 9.48
N GLY A 124 7.19 -4.54 9.92
CA GLY A 124 7.43 -3.76 11.12
C GLY A 124 6.17 -3.68 12.00
N ALA A 125 6.28 -2.99 13.13
CA ALA A 125 5.15 -2.83 14.05
C ALA A 125 3.97 -2.07 13.39
N SER A 126 4.30 -1.07 12.58
CA SER A 126 3.42 -0.07 11.96
C SER A 126 3.50 -0.07 10.44
N VAL A 127 4.30 -0.95 9.82
CA VAL A 127 4.50 -1.03 8.38
C VAL A 127 4.45 -2.47 7.89
N ILE A 128 3.87 -2.67 6.71
CA ILE A 128 3.99 -3.91 5.95
C ILE A 128 4.28 -3.57 4.50
N GLY A 129 5.13 -4.35 3.86
CA GLY A 129 5.48 -4.10 2.47
C GLY A 129 5.90 -5.36 1.73
N SER A 130 6.04 -5.20 0.44
CA SER A 130 6.51 -6.22 -0.48
C SER A 130 7.33 -5.58 -1.57
N GLY A 131 8.35 -6.27 -2.04
CA GLY A 131 9.20 -5.82 -3.12
C GLY A 131 9.80 -6.97 -3.89
N LEU A 132 10.60 -6.61 -4.89
CA LEU A 132 11.38 -7.53 -5.71
C LEU A 132 12.84 -7.09 -5.70
N GLU A 133 13.74 -8.02 -5.43
CA GLU A 133 15.19 -7.82 -5.48
C GLU A 133 15.79 -8.72 -6.55
N LEU A 134 16.65 -8.18 -7.42
CA LEU A 134 17.36 -8.95 -8.44
C LEU A 134 18.85 -8.64 -8.32
N GLU A 135 19.67 -9.68 -8.13
CA GLU A 135 21.14 -9.54 -8.04
C GLU A 135 21.62 -8.52 -6.99
N GLY A 136 20.87 -8.39 -5.88
CA GLY A 136 21.16 -7.45 -4.80
C GLY A 136 20.62 -6.03 -5.03
N GLU A 137 20.00 -5.76 -6.18
CA GLU A 137 19.31 -4.50 -6.46
C GLU A 137 17.82 -4.61 -6.12
N LEU A 138 17.31 -3.71 -5.28
CA LEU A 138 15.87 -3.59 -4.99
C LEU A 138 15.16 -2.95 -6.19
N ILE A 139 14.57 -3.78 -7.05
CA ILE A 139 13.90 -3.37 -8.29
C ILE A 139 12.62 -2.58 -8.01
N GLN A 140 11.83 -3.03 -7.03
CA GLN A 140 10.58 -2.40 -6.64
C GLN A 140 10.28 -2.66 -5.17
N LEU A 141 9.59 -1.70 -4.54
CA LEU A 141 9.06 -1.84 -3.20
C LEU A 141 7.76 -1.06 -3.06
N SER A 142 6.74 -1.71 -2.49
CA SER A 142 5.52 -1.07 -2.01
C SER A 142 5.34 -1.30 -0.52
N ALA A 143 5.22 -0.23 0.27
CA ALA A 143 5.02 -0.29 1.71
C ALA A 143 3.78 0.50 2.14
N PHE A 144 3.11 0.01 3.17
CA PHE A 144 1.82 0.53 3.64
C PHE A 144 1.87 0.63 5.14
N ARG A 145 1.25 1.68 5.67
CA ARG A 145 1.00 1.76 7.10
C ARG A 145 0.05 0.64 7.52
N ARG A 146 0.44 -0.08 8.56
CA ARG A 146 -0.38 -1.11 9.19
C ARG A 146 -1.27 -0.46 10.24
N GLU A 147 -2.57 -0.67 10.13
CA GLU A 147 -3.45 -0.36 11.25
C GLU A 147 -3.11 -1.28 12.42
N ARG A 148 -2.89 -0.68 13.59
CA ARG A 148 -2.70 -1.43 14.83
C ARG A 148 -4.07 -2.01 15.20
N ARG A 149 -4.32 -3.28 14.84
CA ARG A 149 -5.47 -3.98 15.42
C ARG A 149 -5.31 -3.95 16.95
N PRO A 150 -6.34 -3.55 17.72
CA PRO A 150 -6.29 -3.73 19.16
C PRO A 150 -6.01 -5.21 19.44
N ALA A 151 -5.14 -5.49 20.40
CA ALA A 151 -4.87 -6.85 20.82
C ALA A 151 -6.22 -7.51 21.14
N ARG A 152 -6.53 -8.62 20.47
CA ARG A 152 -7.67 -9.44 20.91
C ARG A 152 -7.35 -9.88 22.32
N VAL A 153 -8.03 -9.31 23.31
CA VAL A 153 -8.06 -9.86 24.66
C VAL A 153 -8.57 -11.27 24.48
N ARG A 154 -7.70 -12.27 24.66
CA ARG A 154 -8.15 -13.64 24.84
C ARG A 154 -8.91 -13.61 26.15
N ALA A 155 -10.23 -13.67 26.09
CA ALA A 155 -11.02 -13.97 27.27
C ALA A 155 -10.62 -15.39 27.69
N ASP A 156 -9.91 -15.51 28.81
CA ASP A 156 -9.72 -16.78 29.48
C ASP A 156 -11.10 -17.32 29.84
N CYS A 157 -11.54 -18.35 29.11
CA CYS A 157 -12.63 -19.22 29.54
C CYS A 157 -12.01 -20.34 30.36
N ALA A 158 -11.75 -20.07 31.63
CA ALA A 158 -11.48 -21.09 32.63
C ALA A 158 -12.09 -20.67 33.96
N ALA A 159 -12.84 -21.61 34.54
CA ALA A 159 -13.47 -21.59 35.85
C ALA A 159 -14.75 -20.74 36.00
N GLN A 160 -15.90 -21.42 35.87
CA GLN A 160 -16.91 -21.46 36.93
C GLN A 160 -18.03 -22.45 36.55
N GLN A 161 -18.01 -23.63 37.14
CA GLN A 161 -19.20 -24.36 37.64
C GLN A 161 -18.75 -25.66 38.36
N GLU A 162 -18.30 -25.50 39.60
CA GLU A 162 -18.56 -26.46 40.67
C GLU A 162 -19.49 -25.77 41.69
N ALA A 163 -20.41 -26.57 42.27
CA ALA A 163 -21.47 -26.23 43.23
C ALA A 163 -22.65 -25.44 42.62
N VAL A 164 -23.90 -25.93 42.63
CA VAL A 164 -24.68 -26.35 43.80
C VAL A 164 -25.77 -27.36 43.37
N ARG A 165 -25.75 -28.52 44.06
CA ARG A 165 -26.85 -29.45 44.43
C ARG A 165 -27.86 -29.91 43.38
#